data_AF-A0A1Q3SXZ2-F1
#
_entry.id   AF-A0A1Q3SXZ2-F1
#
_cell.length_a   1.000
_cell.length_b   1.000
_cell.length_c   1.000
_cell.angle_alpha   90.00
_cell.angle_beta   90.00
_cell.angle_gamma   90.00
#
_symmetry.space_group_name_H-M   'P 1'
#
loop_
_entity.id
_entity.type
_entity.pdbx_description
1 polymer ?
#
loop_
_entity_poly.entity_id
_entity_poly.type
_entity_poly.pdbx_seq_one_letter_code
_entity_poly.pdbx_strand_id
1 'polypeptide(L)'
;MEKLDQKDKQTSSFTNIEEITTKTTSKITTASNDVCSGNHEQIVFEHWKLTMKHPNAKLDKNRTKLIREALKLGYSIEELCQAISGCAITPHNIGLNDKGQRYDGLHIILRNADQIDRFISNFLHPPRQKTKSDQLVQDNINVAEKWLLATERETSNGQY
;
A
#
# COMPACT_ATOMS: atom_id res chain seq x y z
N MET A 1 46.93 -48.11 -26.30
CA MET A 1 46.37 -47.77 -27.62
C MET A 1 45.02 -47.11 -27.36
N GLU A 2 44.95 -45.79 -27.30
CA GLU A 2 44.94 -44.85 -28.45
C GLU A 2 43.48 -44.46 -28.73
N LYS A 3 43.07 -43.28 -28.20
CA LYS A 3 42.74 -42.03 -28.96
C LYS A 3 41.43 -42.19 -29.77
N LEU A 4 40.56 -41.23 -30.03
CA LEU A 4 40.40 -39.78 -29.89
C LEU A 4 38.90 -39.55 -30.28
N ASP A 5 38.14 -38.65 -29.65
CA ASP A 5 37.75 -37.34 -30.20
C ASP A 5 36.62 -37.33 -31.24
N GLN A 6 35.50 -36.68 -30.88
CA GLN A 6 34.93 -35.47 -31.51
C GLN A 6 33.57 -35.17 -30.86
N LYS A 7 33.33 -34.03 -30.19
CA LYS A 7 33.29 -32.61 -30.62
C LYS A 7 31.87 -32.22 -31.01
N ASP A 8 31.30 -31.30 -30.21
CA ASP A 8 30.28 -30.27 -30.53
C ASP A 8 29.97 -29.58 -29.18
N LYS A 9 30.51 -28.41 -28.80
CA LYS A 9 30.57 -27.07 -29.41
C LYS A 9 29.21 -26.56 -29.91
N GLN A 10 28.39 -26.04 -28.98
CA GLN A 10 27.69 -24.79 -29.24
C GLN A 10 27.69 -23.90 -28.00
N THR A 11 28.68 -23.01 -28.00
CA THR A 11 28.72 -21.75 -27.26
C THR A 11 27.55 -20.86 -27.70
N SER A 12 26.83 -20.30 -26.74
CA SER A 12 25.89 -19.18 -26.89
C SER A 12 26.01 -18.40 -25.57
N SER A 13 27.02 -17.53 -25.42
CA SER A 13 27.04 -16.12 -25.84
C SER A 13 25.80 -15.35 -25.39
N PHE A 14 25.77 -14.97 -24.11
CA PHE A 14 25.00 -13.82 -23.64
C PHE A 14 25.98 -12.70 -23.31
N THR A 15 26.33 -11.92 -24.34
CA THR A 15 27.03 -10.64 -24.22
C THR A 15 26.04 -9.50 -24.41
N ASN A 16 26.31 -8.42 -23.68
CA ASN A 16 25.84 -7.05 -23.87
C ASN A 16 24.44 -6.65 -23.36
N ILE A 17 24.44 -6.35 -22.08
CA ILE A 17 23.77 -5.18 -21.49
C ILE A 17 24.67 -3.97 -21.81
N GLU A 18 24.33 -3.15 -22.82
CA GLU A 18 24.77 -1.74 -22.99
C GLU A 18 24.30 -1.11 -24.34
N GLU A 19 23.04 -1.32 -24.77
CA GLU A 19 22.54 -0.65 -25.99
C GLU A 19 21.07 -0.23 -25.89
N ILE A 20 20.75 0.54 -24.84
CA ILE A 20 19.49 1.32 -24.74
C ILE A 20 19.77 2.71 -24.16
N THR A 21 20.85 3.32 -24.63
CA THR A 21 21.05 4.76 -24.52
C THR A 21 21.32 5.30 -25.90
N THR A 22 20.47 6.24 -26.31
CA THR A 22 20.48 7.06 -27.53
C THR A 22 19.45 6.64 -28.59
N LYS A 23 18.61 7.62 -28.94
CA LYS A 23 17.55 7.64 -29.98
C LYS A 23 16.13 7.39 -29.45
N THR A 24 15.60 8.39 -28.74
CA THR A 24 14.34 9.06 -29.11
C THR A 24 14.31 10.43 -28.44
N THR A 25 15.02 11.38 -29.05
CA THR A 25 14.77 12.82 -28.88
C THR A 25 14.12 13.28 -30.17
N SER A 26 12.88 13.80 -30.10
CA SER A 26 12.47 15.04 -30.79
C SER A 26 10.96 15.27 -30.67
N LYS A 27 10.58 16.18 -29.76
CA LYS A 27 9.69 17.35 -29.98
C LYS A 27 8.90 17.70 -28.72
N ILE A 28 9.51 18.47 -27.82
CA ILE A 28 8.80 19.53 -27.09
C ILE A 28 9.76 20.72 -27.00
N THR A 29 9.41 21.80 -27.69
CA THR A 29 10.15 23.06 -27.74
C THR A 29 9.35 24.12 -26.97
N THR A 30 9.92 24.51 -25.83
CA THR A 30 9.88 25.80 -25.09
C THR A 30 8.54 26.50 -24.77
N ALA A 31 8.20 26.50 -23.46
CA ALA A 31 7.76 27.70 -22.73
C ALA A 31 7.96 27.55 -21.18
N SER A 32 8.83 28.40 -20.64
CA SER A 32 8.78 29.06 -19.30
C SER A 32 9.14 28.31 -17.99
N ASN A 33 10.40 28.49 -17.56
CA ASN A 33 10.90 28.88 -16.22
C ASN A 33 10.14 28.50 -14.92
N ASP A 34 10.06 27.21 -14.57
CA ASP A 34 10.01 26.77 -13.15
C ASP A 34 10.37 25.28 -12.99
N VAL A 35 11.59 24.90 -13.40
CA VAL A 35 12.01 23.50 -13.41
C VAL A 35 13.12 23.35 -12.40
N CYS A 36 12.76 22.84 -11.21
CA CYS A 36 13.59 21.96 -10.35
C CYS A 36 13.04 21.76 -8.91
N SER A 37 11.78 22.13 -8.60
CA SER A 37 11.11 21.67 -7.36
C SER A 37 9.65 21.18 -7.51
N GLY A 38 9.08 21.15 -8.73
CA GLY A 38 7.73 20.63 -9.00
C GLY A 38 7.78 19.23 -9.62
N ASN A 39 7.13 18.18 -9.13
CA ASN A 39 5.85 18.14 -8.42
C ASN A 39 5.81 16.93 -7.47
N HIS A 40 6.35 17.07 -6.25
CA HIS A 40 6.30 15.98 -5.24
C HIS A 40 4.86 15.49 -5.00
N GLU A 41 3.91 16.42 -5.00
CA GLU A 41 2.49 16.13 -4.84
C GLU A 41 1.92 15.33 -6.02
N GLN A 42 2.38 15.60 -7.23
CA GLN A 42 1.95 14.87 -8.41
C GLN A 42 2.48 13.43 -8.40
N ILE A 43 3.71 13.21 -7.94
CA ILE A 43 4.28 11.86 -7.83
C ILE A 43 3.44 11.02 -6.85
N VAL A 44 3.20 11.54 -5.64
CA VAL A 44 2.39 10.84 -4.62
C VAL A 44 0.96 10.64 -5.12
N PHE A 45 0.38 11.64 -5.79
CA PHE A 45 -0.98 11.57 -6.31
C PHE A 45 -1.13 10.52 -7.43
N GLU A 46 -0.21 10.48 -8.40
CA GLU A 46 -0.25 9.49 -9.47
C GLU A 46 -0.05 8.07 -8.94
N HIS A 47 0.83 7.90 -7.94
CA HIS A 47 0.98 6.61 -7.25
C HIS A 47 -0.31 6.16 -6.57
N TRP A 48 -0.98 7.08 -5.85
CA TRP A 48 -2.30 6.82 -5.26
C TRP A 48 -3.33 6.45 -6.33
N LYS A 49 -3.38 7.22 -7.41
CA LYS A 49 -4.33 7.04 -8.50
C LYS A 49 -4.21 5.67 -9.16
N LEU A 50 -2.97 5.23 -9.41
CA LEU A 50 -2.66 3.93 -9.99
C LEU A 50 -2.96 2.79 -9.00
N THR A 51 -2.41 2.87 -7.79
CA THR A 51 -2.51 1.83 -6.75
C THR A 51 -3.97 1.59 -6.34
N MET A 52 -4.75 2.65 -6.16
CA MET A 52 -6.15 2.55 -5.72
C MET A 52 -7.16 2.40 -6.86
N LYS A 53 -6.71 2.44 -8.12
CA LYS A 53 -7.54 2.30 -9.34
C LYS A 53 -8.59 3.42 -9.49
N HIS A 54 -8.16 4.67 -9.37
CA HIS A 54 -8.99 5.87 -9.54
C HIS A 54 -8.69 6.64 -10.84
N PRO A 55 -8.91 6.09 -12.06
CA PRO A 55 -8.41 6.65 -13.33
C PRO A 55 -8.94 8.05 -13.65
N ASN A 56 -10.13 8.39 -13.16
CA ASN A 56 -10.78 9.69 -13.40
C ASN A 56 -10.46 10.74 -12.33
N ALA A 57 -9.73 10.36 -11.27
CA ALA A 57 -9.37 11.31 -10.23
C ALA A 57 -8.42 12.39 -10.76
N LYS A 58 -8.63 13.61 -10.29
CA LYS A 58 -7.82 14.78 -10.59
C LYS A 58 -7.13 15.27 -9.32
N LEU A 59 -5.94 15.82 -9.48
CA LEU A 59 -5.24 16.51 -8.41
C LEU A 59 -5.93 17.86 -8.19
N ASP A 60 -6.72 17.95 -7.12
CA ASP A 60 -7.40 19.17 -6.71
C ASP A 60 -6.66 19.86 -5.55
N LYS A 61 -7.05 21.09 -5.23
CA LYS A 61 -6.43 21.89 -4.17
C LYS A 61 -6.43 21.20 -2.81
N ASN A 62 -7.46 20.40 -2.50
CA ASN A 62 -7.58 19.71 -1.23
C ASN A 62 -6.60 18.53 -1.14
N ARG A 63 -6.48 17.74 -2.21
CA ARG A 63 -5.50 16.65 -2.31
C ARG A 63 -4.07 17.18 -2.29
N THR A 64 -3.79 18.26 -3.02
CA THR A 64 -2.48 18.93 -2.98
C THR A 64 -2.15 19.41 -1.57
N LYS A 65 -3.13 20.01 -0.86
CA LYS A 65 -2.94 20.47 0.52
C LYS A 65 -2.57 19.32 1.45
N LEU A 66 -3.30 18.20 1.40
CA LEU A 66 -3.01 17.02 2.25
C LEU A 66 -1.60 16.48 2.03
N ILE A 67 -1.17 16.37 0.76
CA ILE A 67 0.18 15.87 0.46
C ILE A 67 1.24 16.85 0.96
N ARG A 68 1.05 18.17 0.76
CA ARG A 68 1.97 19.19 1.29
C ARG A 68 2.07 19.18 2.80
N GLU A 69 0.95 19.00 3.49
CA GLU A 69 0.92 18.92 4.95
C GLU A 69 1.71 17.70 5.44
N ALA A 70 1.53 16.55 4.79
CA ALA A 70 2.31 15.36 5.10
C ALA A 70 3.83 15.57 4.86
N LEU A 71 4.21 16.17 3.74
CA LEU A 71 5.62 16.51 3.47
C LEU A 71 6.20 17.49 4.50
N LYS A 72 5.40 18.45 4.98
CA LYS A 72 5.81 19.39 6.04
C LYS A 72 6.01 18.73 7.40
N LEU A 73 5.36 17.60 7.67
CA LEU A 73 5.58 16.82 8.88
C LEU A 73 6.91 16.07 8.89
N GLY A 74 7.62 16.03 7.75
CA GLY A 74 8.93 15.40 7.61
C GLY A 74 8.93 14.08 6.84
N TYR A 75 7.77 13.61 6.39
CA TYR A 75 7.69 12.41 5.56
C TYR A 75 8.29 12.64 4.18
N SER A 76 9.04 11.67 3.71
CA SER A 76 9.54 11.58 2.34
C SER A 76 8.43 11.13 1.37
N ILE A 77 8.64 11.40 0.08
CA ILE A 77 7.73 10.94 -0.99
C ILE A 77 7.58 9.41 -0.95
N GLU A 78 8.67 8.70 -0.67
CA GLU A 78 8.69 7.24 -0.60
C GLU A 78 7.80 6.73 0.54
N GLU A 79 7.92 7.30 1.74
CA GLU A 79 7.07 6.95 2.89
C GLU A 79 5.59 7.21 2.61
N LEU A 80 5.25 8.30 1.92
CA LEU A 80 3.87 8.55 1.51
C LEU A 80 3.37 7.51 0.50
N CYS A 81 4.22 7.08 -0.44
CA CYS A 81 3.91 5.99 -1.36
C CYS A 81 3.78 4.64 -0.64
N GLN A 82 4.57 4.37 0.40
CA GLN A 82 4.45 3.19 1.26
C GLN A 82 3.13 3.23 2.04
N ALA A 83 2.74 4.37 2.61
CA ALA A 83 1.45 4.53 3.28
C ALA A 83 0.27 4.25 2.32
N ILE A 84 0.34 4.75 1.08
CA ILE A 84 -0.68 4.44 0.06
C ILE A 84 -0.74 2.93 -0.20
N SER A 85 0.41 2.29 -0.37
CA SER A 85 0.51 0.85 -0.66
C SER A 85 0.00 0.01 0.51
N GLY A 86 0.33 0.40 1.74
CA GLY A 86 -0.16 -0.21 2.97
C GLY A 86 -1.68 -0.09 3.14
N CYS A 87 -2.26 1.04 2.73
CA CYS A 87 -3.71 1.18 2.67
C CYS A 87 -4.34 0.21 1.65
N ALA A 88 -3.68 -0.03 0.51
CA ALA A 88 -4.21 -0.87 -0.57
C ALA A 88 -4.21 -2.37 -0.23
N ILE A 89 -3.32 -2.82 0.66
CA ILE A 89 -3.27 -4.20 1.12
C ILE A 89 -4.12 -4.44 2.38
N THR A 90 -4.65 -3.38 3.00
CA THR A 90 -5.49 -3.49 4.20
C THR A 90 -6.91 -3.88 3.80
N PRO A 91 -7.41 -5.08 4.14
CA PRO A 91 -8.70 -5.61 3.66
C PRO A 91 -9.87 -4.65 3.92
N HIS A 92 -9.95 -4.12 5.14
CA HIS A 92 -11.01 -3.21 5.55
C HIS A 92 -11.08 -1.96 4.66
N ASN A 93 -9.94 -1.44 4.17
CA ASN A 93 -9.91 -0.21 3.39
C ASN A 93 -10.26 -0.40 1.93
N ILE A 94 -9.99 -1.58 1.37
CA ILE A 94 -10.35 -1.91 -0.02
C ILE A 94 -11.79 -2.43 -0.17
N GLY A 95 -12.58 -2.41 0.90
CA GLY A 95 -13.99 -2.80 0.88
C GLY A 95 -14.27 -4.22 1.37
N LEU A 96 -13.26 -4.93 1.90
CA LEU A 96 -13.48 -6.19 2.63
C LEU A 96 -13.87 -5.87 4.08
N ASN A 97 -15.03 -5.25 4.22
CA ASN A 97 -15.68 -4.92 5.49
C ASN A 97 -17.18 -5.18 5.40
N ASP A 98 -17.87 -5.17 6.55
CA ASP A 98 -19.30 -5.48 6.63
C ASP A 98 -20.19 -4.57 5.76
N LYS A 99 -19.69 -3.36 5.44
CA LYS A 99 -20.40 -2.37 4.63
C LYS A 99 -20.04 -2.44 3.14
N GLY A 100 -19.06 -3.26 2.75
CA GLY A 100 -18.51 -3.27 1.39
C GLY A 100 -17.88 -1.93 0.95
N GLN A 101 -17.63 -1.01 1.89
CA GLN A 101 -17.28 0.38 1.58
C GLN A 101 -15.77 0.55 1.46
N ARG A 102 -15.30 1.24 0.41
CA ARG A 102 -13.89 1.60 0.26
C ARG A 102 -13.54 2.85 1.07
N TYR A 103 -12.39 2.79 1.74
CA TYR A 103 -11.79 3.83 2.56
C TYR A 103 -10.35 4.10 2.13
N ASP A 104 -10.20 4.51 0.86
CA ASP A 104 -8.89 4.62 0.21
C ASP A 104 -8.53 6.03 -0.25
N GLY A 105 -9.33 7.06 0.08
CA GLY A 105 -9.04 8.43 -0.34
C GLY A 105 -7.87 9.04 0.42
N LEU A 106 -7.12 9.96 -0.20
CA LEU A 106 -5.98 10.65 0.43
C LEU A 106 -6.30 11.32 1.77
N HIS A 107 -7.51 11.85 1.95
CA HIS A 107 -7.99 12.39 3.24
C HIS A 107 -8.07 11.36 4.38
N ILE A 108 -8.10 10.06 4.07
CA ILE A 108 -8.06 8.96 5.03
C ILE A 108 -6.62 8.50 5.21
N ILE A 109 -5.81 8.48 4.16
CA ILE A 109 -4.43 7.98 4.23
C ILE A 109 -3.51 8.99 4.89
N LEU A 110 -3.63 10.27 4.50
CA LEU A 110 -2.75 11.38 4.89
C LEU A 110 -3.43 12.31 5.90
N ARG A 111 -4.32 11.76 6.75
CA ARG A 111 -5.12 12.57 7.67
C ARG A 111 -4.28 13.22 8.76
N ASN A 112 -3.35 12.46 9.34
CA ASN A 112 -2.43 12.85 10.41
C ASN A 112 -1.24 11.88 10.44
N ALA A 113 -0.24 12.15 11.27
CA ALA A 113 0.97 11.33 11.41
C ALA A 113 0.64 9.88 11.79
N ASP A 114 -0.15 9.66 12.85
CA ASP A 114 -0.52 8.31 13.31
C ASP A 114 -1.10 7.42 12.20
N GLN A 115 -1.92 8.02 11.33
CA GLN A 115 -2.55 7.33 10.23
C GLN A 115 -1.55 6.98 9.12
N ILE A 116 -0.63 7.89 8.82
CA ILE A 116 0.46 7.66 7.86
C ILE A 116 1.35 6.53 8.39
N ASP A 117 1.81 6.63 9.63
CA ASP A 117 2.68 5.64 10.29
C ASP A 117 2.02 4.27 10.34
N ARG A 118 0.74 4.20 10.69
CA ARG A 118 -0.03 2.95 10.68
C ARG A 118 0.00 2.30 9.30
N PHE A 119 -0.17 3.08 8.23
CA PHE A 119 -0.17 2.51 6.89
C PHE A 119 1.22 2.13 6.39
N ILE A 120 2.27 2.88 6.75
CA ILE A 120 3.65 2.46 6.52
C ILE A 120 3.91 1.14 7.25
N SER A 121 3.50 1.03 8.51
CA SER A 121 3.59 -0.23 9.27
C SER A 121 2.83 -1.36 8.60
N ASN A 122 1.63 -1.13 8.06
CA ASN A 122 0.90 -2.16 7.32
C ASN A 122 1.65 -2.59 6.06
N PHE A 123 2.30 -1.66 5.35
CA PHE A 123 3.11 -1.98 4.19
C PHE A 123 4.29 -2.89 4.54
N LEU A 124 5.01 -2.57 5.63
CA LEU A 124 6.14 -3.37 6.14
C LEU A 124 5.69 -4.69 6.76
N HIS A 125 4.52 -4.69 7.38
CA HIS A 125 3.92 -5.83 8.08
C HIS A 125 2.47 -6.03 7.61
N PRO A 126 2.27 -6.68 6.45
CA PRO A 126 0.96 -6.88 5.87
C PRO A 126 -0.02 -7.52 6.87
N PRO A 127 -1.20 -6.91 7.09
CA PRO A 127 -2.18 -7.47 8.01
C PRO A 127 -2.66 -8.82 7.49
N ARG A 128 -2.60 -9.86 8.33
CA ARG A 128 -3.18 -11.17 8.01
C ARG A 128 -4.68 -11.00 7.73
N GLN A 129 -5.14 -11.56 6.62
CA GLN A 129 -6.57 -11.69 6.35
C GLN A 129 -7.18 -12.72 7.31
N LYS A 130 -8.22 -12.33 8.05
CA LYS A 130 -8.97 -13.26 8.90
C LYS A 130 -9.67 -14.30 8.02
N THR A 131 -9.44 -15.56 8.33
CA THR A 131 -10.12 -16.68 7.67
C THR A 131 -11.49 -16.95 8.28
N LYS A 132 -12.33 -17.74 7.62
CA LYS A 132 -13.61 -18.20 8.21
C LYS A 132 -13.40 -18.96 9.52
N SER A 133 -12.32 -19.74 9.61
CA SER A 133 -11.92 -20.42 10.84
C SER A 133 -11.59 -19.43 11.96
N ASP A 134 -10.86 -18.35 11.67
CA ASP A 134 -10.55 -17.32 12.67
C ASP A 134 -11.83 -16.66 13.20
N GLN A 135 -12.81 -16.43 12.32
CA GLN A 135 -14.11 -15.87 12.72
C GLN A 135 -14.88 -16.82 13.64
N LEU A 136 -14.97 -18.11 13.29
CA LEU A 136 -15.66 -19.10 14.11
C LEU A 136 -15.02 -19.25 15.50
N VAL A 137 -13.69 -19.24 15.58
CA VAL A 137 -12.97 -19.27 16.85
C VAL A 137 -13.33 -18.03 17.68
N GLN A 138 -13.34 -16.85 17.07
CA GLN A 138 -13.71 -15.62 17.77
C GLN A 138 -15.17 -15.66 18.27
N ASP A 139 -16.09 -16.14 17.44
CA ASP A 139 -17.51 -16.25 17.81
C ASP A 139 -17.71 -17.22 18.98
N ASN A 140 -17.04 -18.38 18.95
CA ASN A 140 -17.08 -19.35 20.04
C ASN A 140 -16.53 -18.77 21.36
N ILE A 141 -15.44 -18.02 21.30
CA ILE A 141 -14.86 -17.33 22.48
C ILE A 141 -15.85 -16.29 23.02
N ASN A 142 -16.40 -15.44 22.16
CA ASN A 142 -17.36 -14.41 22.56
C ASN A 142 -18.61 -15.00 23.25
N VAL A 143 -19.08 -16.16 22.75
CA VAL A 143 -20.17 -16.90 23.41
C VAL A 143 -19.70 -17.34 24.80
N ALA A 144 -18.54 -17.98 24.94
CA ALA A 144 -18.04 -18.42 26.25
C ALA A 144 -17.90 -17.26 27.26
N GLU A 145 -17.37 -16.11 26.84
CA GLU A 145 -17.25 -14.91 27.68
C GLU A 145 -18.62 -14.41 28.16
N LYS A 146 -19.62 -14.38 27.27
CA LYS A 146 -20.99 -13.99 27.62
C LYS A 146 -21.61 -14.92 28.65
N TRP A 147 -21.34 -16.22 28.56
CA TRP A 147 -21.83 -17.22 29.51
C TRP A 147 -21.15 -17.06 30.88
N LEU A 148 -19.84 -16.81 30.91
CA LEU A 148 -19.11 -16.56 32.16
C LEU A 148 -19.66 -15.31 32.89
N LEU A 149 -19.83 -14.20 32.18
CA LEU A 149 -20.38 -12.95 32.72
C LEU A 149 -21.86 -13.06 33.15
N ALA A 150 -22.63 -13.97 32.56
CA ALA A 150 -24.00 -14.25 33.02
C ALA A 150 -23.98 -15.01 34.34
N THR A 151 -23.10 -16.01 34.44
CA THR A 151 -22.95 -16.85 35.64
C THR A 151 -22.47 -16.04 36.85
N GLU A 152 -21.52 -15.12 36.66
CA GLU A 152 -21.01 -14.24 37.73
C GLU A 152 -22.09 -13.25 38.26
N ARG A 153 -23.01 -12.80 37.39
CA ARG A 153 -24.12 -11.92 37.81
C ARG A 153 -25.20 -12.66 38.59
N GLU A 154 -25.42 -13.93 38.27
CA GLU A 154 -26.37 -14.78 38.99
C GLU A 154 -25.84 -15.15 40.38
N THR A 155 -24.53 -15.41 40.52
CA THR A 155 -23.91 -15.68 41.83
C THR A 155 -23.81 -14.43 42.70
N SER A 156 -23.60 -13.24 42.13
CA SER A 156 -23.54 -11.98 42.89
C SER A 156 -24.92 -11.46 43.34
N ASN A 157 -26.02 -11.83 42.67
CA ASN A 157 -27.40 -11.49 43.07
C ASN A 157 -28.05 -12.55 43.98
N GLY A 158 -27.36 -13.66 44.25
CA GLY A 158 -27.82 -14.77 45.09
C GLY A 158 -27.29 -14.75 46.53
N GLN A 159 -26.64 -13.67 46.98
CA GLN A 159 -26.26 -13.51 48.38
C GLN A 159 -27.51 -13.17 49.22
N TYR A 160 -28.16 -14.22 49.72
CA TYR A 160 -29.00 -14.19 50.93
C TYR A 160 -28.13 -14.47 52.17
#